data_AF-A0A963H7C3-F1
#
_entry.id   AF-A0A963H7C3-F1
#
_cell.length_a   1.000
_cell.length_b   1.000
_cell.length_c   1.000
_cell.angle_alpha   90.00
_cell.angle_beta   90.00
_cell.angle_gamma   90.00
#
_symmetry.space_group_name_H-M   'P 1'
#
loop_
_entity.id
_entity.type
_entity.pdbx_description
1 polymer ?
#
loop_
_entity_poly.entity_id
_entity_poly.type
_entity_poly.pdbx_seq_one_letter_code
_entity_poly.pdbx_strand_id
1 'polypeptide(L)'
;MEAGTKLSARAAKKLAEEGLKEVLLSKEEMIGRYFASDLVNFETGEIFAEAGDEITAKMLDTFEEIGIDEFDTIDVDHINIGAYMRNTLHADKNSNREMALIDIYRVMRPGEPPMLETAEGLFYGLFFDPERYDLSAVGRVKMNMRLDLDVDDTVRILRKEDIVEVVRTLVELRDGKGEIDDIDNLG
;
A
#
# COMPACT_ATOMS: atom_id res chain seq x y z
N MET A 1 -25.56 9.75 18.73
CA MET A 1 -26.11 10.73 17.78
C MET A 1 -27.30 10.09 17.06
N GLU A 2 -28.23 10.86 16.49
CA GLU A 2 -29.34 10.28 15.72
C GLU A 2 -28.86 9.81 14.34
N ALA A 3 -29.41 8.70 13.88
CA ALA A 3 -29.11 8.14 12.56
C ALA A 3 -29.37 9.17 11.44
N GLY A 4 -28.47 9.26 10.47
CA GLY A 4 -28.55 10.23 9.37
C GLY A 4 -28.02 11.64 9.69
N THR A 5 -27.62 11.91 10.94
CA THR A 5 -26.98 13.18 11.30
C THR A 5 -25.55 13.21 10.77
N LYS A 6 -25.21 14.20 9.94
CA LYS A 6 -23.83 14.39 9.44
C LYS A 6 -22.88 14.64 10.61
N LEU A 7 -21.85 13.79 10.74
CA LEU A 7 -20.79 13.99 11.71
C LEU A 7 -19.88 15.14 11.28
N SER A 8 -19.90 16.25 12.03
CA SER A 8 -18.96 17.35 11.82
C SER A 8 -17.62 17.07 12.49
N ALA A 9 -16.52 17.64 11.99
CA ALA A 9 -15.20 17.51 12.60
C ALA A 9 -15.19 17.93 14.09
N ARG A 10 -15.95 18.98 14.44
CA ARG A 10 -16.10 19.44 15.83
C ARG A 10 -16.80 18.40 16.70
N ALA A 11 -17.86 17.78 16.19
CA ALA A 11 -18.58 16.73 16.92
C ALA A 11 -17.71 15.47 17.09
N ALA A 12 -17.00 15.05 16.04
CA ALA A 12 -16.08 13.92 16.10
C ALA A 12 -14.97 14.15 17.13
N LYS A 13 -14.34 15.35 17.12
CA LYS A 13 -13.30 15.71 18.08
C LYS A 13 -13.82 15.70 19.52
N LYS A 14 -15.01 16.25 19.75
CA LYS A 14 -15.65 16.23 21.08
C LYS A 14 -15.87 14.80 21.58
N LEU A 15 -16.40 13.91 20.73
CA LEU A 15 -16.61 12.50 21.08
C LEU A 15 -15.29 11.80 21.43
N ALA A 16 -14.22 12.06 20.67
CA ALA A 16 -12.90 11.53 20.96
C ALA A 16 -12.32 12.05 22.29
N GLU A 17 -12.46 13.36 22.56
CA GLU A 17 -12.06 13.98 23.84
C GLU A 17 -12.86 13.44 25.03
N GLU A 18 -14.13 13.08 24.82
CA GLU A 18 -15.00 12.41 25.79
C GLU A 18 -14.68 10.91 25.97
N GLY A 19 -13.70 10.37 25.22
CA GLY A 19 -13.16 9.04 25.40
C GLY A 19 -13.80 7.94 24.54
N LEU A 20 -14.57 8.30 23.51
CA LEU A 20 -15.12 7.32 22.56
C LEU A 20 -13.97 6.65 21.78
N LYS A 21 -13.87 5.33 21.87
CA LYS A 21 -12.87 4.52 21.16
C LYS A 21 -13.47 3.58 20.11
N GLU A 22 -14.67 3.11 20.37
CA GLU A 22 -15.35 2.10 19.57
C GLU A 22 -16.71 2.62 19.14
N VAL A 23 -17.09 2.28 17.92
CA VAL A 23 -18.41 2.57 17.36
C VAL A 23 -19.04 1.27 16.90
N LEU A 24 -20.33 1.12 17.19
CA LEU A 24 -21.11 -0.01 16.71
C LEU A 24 -21.42 0.22 15.23
N LEU A 25 -21.00 -0.73 14.39
CA LEU A 25 -21.31 -0.77 12.97
C LEU A 25 -22.31 -1.89 12.69
N SER A 26 -23.22 -1.67 11.74
CA SER A 26 -24.06 -2.74 11.23
C SER A 26 -23.27 -3.66 10.28
N LYS A 27 -23.79 -4.87 10.01
CA LYS A 27 -23.17 -5.78 9.04
C LYS A 27 -23.06 -5.13 7.66
N GLU A 28 -24.08 -4.37 7.27
CA GLU A 28 -24.13 -3.66 5.99
C GLU A 28 -23.02 -2.61 5.84
N GLU A 29 -22.58 -1.99 6.95
CA GLU A 29 -21.49 -1.01 6.96
C GLU A 29 -20.09 -1.66 6.88
N MET A 30 -20.00 -2.97 7.14
CA MET A 30 -18.76 -3.75 6.99
C MET A 30 -18.60 -4.30 5.58
N ILE A 31 -19.70 -4.59 4.88
CA ILE A 31 -19.68 -5.12 3.51
C ILE A 31 -18.99 -4.13 2.57
N GLY A 32 -18.13 -4.65 1.70
CA GLY A 32 -17.37 -3.85 0.73
C GLY A 32 -16.05 -3.29 1.27
N ARG A 33 -15.78 -3.41 2.58
CA ARG A 33 -14.42 -3.21 3.12
C ARG A 33 -13.51 -4.37 2.73
N TYR A 34 -12.21 -4.24 2.99
CA TYR A 34 -11.21 -5.25 2.64
C TYR A 34 -10.46 -5.74 3.88
N PHE A 35 -10.16 -7.04 3.97
CA PHE A 35 -9.33 -7.58 5.05
C PHE A 35 -7.89 -7.08 4.95
N ALA A 36 -7.27 -6.74 6.09
CA ALA A 36 -5.88 -6.29 6.13
C ALA A 36 -4.86 -7.45 6.19
N SER A 37 -5.29 -8.62 6.66
CA SER A 37 -4.47 -9.81 6.85
C SER A 37 -5.27 -11.08 6.55
N ASP A 38 -4.56 -12.18 6.31
CA ASP A 38 -5.18 -13.49 6.17
C ASP A 38 -5.90 -13.89 7.47
N LEU A 39 -7.08 -14.46 7.34
CA LEU A 39 -7.82 -15.08 8.44
C LEU A 39 -7.68 -16.59 8.33
N VAL A 40 -6.89 -17.18 9.22
CA VAL A 40 -6.48 -18.59 9.12
C VAL A 40 -6.75 -19.31 10.44
N ASN A 41 -7.31 -20.52 10.34
CA ASN A 41 -7.29 -21.46 11.45
C ASN A 41 -5.91 -22.11 11.53
N PHE A 42 -5.10 -21.72 12.51
CA PHE A 42 -3.74 -22.25 12.67
C PHE A 42 -3.69 -23.73 13.10
N GLU A 43 -4.80 -24.30 13.59
CA GLU A 43 -4.86 -25.73 13.95
C GLU A 43 -5.12 -26.61 12.73
N THR A 44 -6.00 -26.19 11.82
CA THR A 44 -6.38 -26.96 10.63
C THR A 44 -5.62 -26.55 9.37
N GLY A 45 -5.06 -25.34 9.35
CA GLY A 45 -4.49 -24.70 8.16
C GLY A 45 -5.54 -24.18 7.18
N GLU A 46 -6.81 -24.15 7.57
CA GLU A 46 -7.90 -23.61 6.75
C GLU A 46 -7.82 -22.09 6.66
N ILE A 47 -7.87 -21.56 5.44
CA ILE A 47 -7.89 -20.12 5.16
C ILE A 47 -9.34 -19.71 4.96
N PHE A 48 -9.83 -18.83 5.83
CA PHE A 48 -11.20 -18.31 5.77
C PHE A 48 -11.34 -17.08 4.87
N ALA A 49 -10.30 -16.24 4.82
CA ALA A 49 -10.17 -15.10 3.91
C ALA A 49 -8.69 -14.76 3.71
N GLU A 50 -8.35 -14.24 2.53
CA GLU A 50 -7.00 -13.74 2.24
C GLU A 50 -6.92 -12.21 2.44
N ALA A 51 -5.73 -11.71 2.72
CA ALA A 51 -5.47 -10.28 2.79
C ALA A 51 -5.90 -9.58 1.49
N GLY A 52 -6.71 -8.53 1.61
CA GLY A 52 -7.25 -7.78 0.49
C GLY A 52 -8.56 -8.36 -0.07
N ASP A 53 -9.07 -9.49 0.40
CA ASP A 53 -10.41 -9.95 0.02
C ASP A 53 -11.49 -8.96 0.47
N GLU A 54 -12.54 -8.84 -0.33
CA GLU A 54 -13.69 -7.99 -0.03
C GLU A 54 -14.63 -8.69 0.95
N ILE A 55 -15.05 -7.98 2.00
CA ILE A 55 -15.97 -8.49 3.00
C ILE A 55 -17.36 -8.66 2.38
N THR A 56 -17.86 -9.90 2.43
CA THR A 56 -19.20 -10.26 1.97
C THR A 56 -20.10 -10.68 3.13
N ALA A 57 -21.43 -10.56 2.97
CA ALA A 57 -22.39 -11.02 3.97
C ALA A 57 -22.20 -12.49 4.36
N LYS A 58 -21.92 -13.35 3.37
CA LYS A 58 -21.68 -14.78 3.58
C LYS A 58 -20.46 -15.04 4.47
N MET A 59 -19.39 -14.27 4.30
CA MET A 59 -18.20 -14.38 5.14
C MET A 59 -18.53 -14.02 6.58
N LEU A 60 -19.25 -12.91 6.81
CA LEU A 60 -19.66 -12.50 8.16
C LEU A 60 -20.52 -13.55 8.86
N ASP A 61 -21.49 -14.14 8.15
CA ASP A 61 -22.31 -15.23 8.72
C ASP A 61 -21.46 -16.47 9.06
N THR A 62 -20.50 -16.81 8.19
CA THR A 62 -19.56 -17.92 8.45
C THR A 62 -18.70 -17.62 9.68
N PHE A 63 -18.20 -16.39 9.81
CA PHE A 63 -17.35 -15.96 10.92
C PHE A 63 -18.09 -16.02 12.25
N GLU A 64 -19.36 -15.63 12.28
CA GLU A 64 -20.22 -15.79 13.46
C GLU A 64 -20.38 -17.27 13.86
N GLU A 65 -20.55 -18.18 12.88
CA GLU A 65 -20.70 -19.62 13.15
C GLU A 65 -19.42 -20.26 13.72
N ILE A 66 -18.26 -19.84 13.24
CA ILE A 66 -16.95 -20.40 13.66
C ILE A 66 -16.31 -19.62 14.81
N GLY A 67 -16.92 -18.51 15.24
CA GLY A 67 -16.47 -17.72 16.39
C GLY A 67 -15.30 -16.76 16.11
N ILE A 68 -15.16 -16.26 14.88
CA ILE A 68 -14.26 -15.13 14.58
C ILE A 68 -14.99 -13.83 14.94
N ASP A 69 -14.51 -13.13 15.95
CA ASP A 69 -15.11 -11.90 16.48
C ASP A 69 -14.24 -10.64 16.29
N GLU A 70 -13.00 -10.79 15.80
CA GLU A 70 -12.07 -9.69 15.55
C GLU A 70 -11.27 -9.92 14.27
N PHE A 71 -11.15 -8.89 13.44
CA PHE A 71 -10.28 -8.86 12.26
C PHE A 71 -9.96 -7.42 11.85
N ASP A 72 -8.80 -7.23 11.25
CA ASP A 72 -8.35 -5.92 10.76
C ASP A 72 -8.86 -5.67 9.33
N THR A 73 -9.21 -4.42 9.05
CA THR A 73 -9.60 -3.96 7.70
C THR A 73 -8.67 -2.88 7.17
N ILE A 74 -8.50 -2.83 5.85
CA ILE A 74 -7.79 -1.74 5.18
C ILE A 74 -8.66 -0.47 5.25
N ASP A 75 -8.06 0.65 5.65
CA ASP A 75 -8.71 1.96 5.75
C ASP A 75 -8.98 2.59 4.36
N VAL A 76 -9.96 2.03 3.65
CA VAL A 76 -10.45 2.54 2.37
C VAL A 76 -11.88 3.04 2.57
N ASP A 77 -12.12 4.32 2.27
CA ASP A 77 -13.45 4.94 2.34
C ASP A 77 -14.03 5.29 0.96
N HIS A 78 -13.27 5.05 -0.12
CA HIS A 78 -13.61 5.38 -1.51
C HIS A 78 -13.92 6.87 -1.78
N ILE A 79 -13.65 7.75 -0.81
CA ILE A 79 -13.91 9.18 -0.89
C ILE A 79 -12.60 9.96 -0.76
N ASN A 80 -11.86 9.70 0.32
CA ASN A 80 -10.59 10.35 0.63
C ASN A 80 -9.40 9.39 0.53
N ILE A 81 -9.63 8.07 0.62
CA ILE A 81 -8.60 7.05 0.51
C ILE A 81 -9.09 5.97 -0.47
N GLY A 82 -8.39 5.86 -1.60
CA GLY A 82 -8.70 4.87 -2.63
C GLY A 82 -8.04 3.51 -2.39
N ALA A 83 -8.68 2.44 -2.89
CA ALA A 83 -8.15 1.07 -2.85
C ALA A 83 -7.03 0.79 -3.88
N TYR A 84 -6.21 1.79 -4.24
CA TYR A 84 -5.28 1.69 -5.38
C TYR A 84 -4.26 0.57 -5.18
N MET A 85 -3.55 0.57 -4.05
CA MET A 85 -2.54 -0.44 -3.74
C MET A 85 -3.16 -1.84 -3.65
N ARG A 86 -4.31 -1.98 -2.98
CA ARG A 86 -5.04 -3.25 -2.88
C ARG A 86 -5.42 -3.78 -4.27
N ASN A 87 -6.00 -2.94 -5.11
CA ASN A 87 -6.43 -3.35 -6.45
C ASN A 87 -5.25 -3.73 -7.35
N THR A 88 -4.13 -3.03 -7.22
CA THR A 88 -2.89 -3.38 -7.92
C THR A 88 -2.33 -4.72 -7.45
N LEU A 89 -2.27 -4.96 -6.13
CA LEU A 89 -1.79 -6.23 -5.57
C LEU A 89 -2.71 -7.39 -5.93
N HIS A 90 -4.03 -7.20 -5.89
CA HIS A 90 -5.00 -8.23 -6.27
C HIS A 90 -4.92 -8.61 -7.77
N ALA A 91 -4.51 -7.67 -8.63
CA ALA A 91 -4.28 -7.94 -10.05
C ALA A 91 -2.88 -8.50 -10.36
N ASP A 92 -1.93 -8.40 -9.42
CA ASP A 92 -0.59 -8.93 -9.59
C ASP A 92 -0.62 -10.46 -9.58
N LYS A 93 0.15 -11.05 -10.49
CA LYS A 93 0.27 -12.50 -10.63
C LYS A 93 1.50 -13.04 -9.91
N ASN A 94 2.37 -12.16 -9.42
CA ASN A 94 3.60 -12.50 -8.74
C ASN A 94 3.36 -12.68 -7.25
N SER A 95 3.44 -13.92 -6.76
CA SER A 95 3.24 -14.22 -5.34
C SER A 95 4.53 -14.17 -4.51
N ASN A 96 5.68 -13.95 -5.15
CA ASN A 96 6.97 -13.89 -4.48
C ASN A 96 8.00 -13.10 -5.29
N ARG A 97 9.15 -12.83 -4.66
CA ARG A 97 10.27 -12.09 -5.23
C ARG A 97 10.82 -12.71 -6.51
N GLU A 98 10.93 -14.04 -6.58
CA GLU A 98 11.52 -14.71 -7.75
C GLU A 98 10.65 -14.51 -8.99
N MET A 99 9.34 -14.69 -8.84
CA MET A 99 8.37 -14.45 -9.90
C MET A 99 8.43 -12.99 -10.37
N ALA A 100 8.43 -12.04 -9.43
CA ALA A 100 8.53 -10.61 -9.74
C ALA A 100 9.81 -10.26 -10.51
N LEU A 101 10.98 -10.78 -10.08
CA LEU A 101 12.25 -10.58 -10.77
C LEU A 101 12.22 -11.14 -12.19
N ILE A 102 11.67 -12.36 -12.36
CA ILE A 102 11.53 -13.01 -13.66
C ILE A 102 10.63 -12.18 -14.60
N ASP A 103 9.51 -11.68 -14.11
CA ASP A 103 8.59 -10.86 -14.90
C ASP A 103 9.20 -9.51 -15.28
N ILE A 104 9.92 -8.85 -14.36
CA ILE A 104 10.69 -7.64 -14.68
C ILE A 104 11.73 -7.93 -15.78
N TYR A 105 12.46 -9.06 -15.68
CA TYR A 105 13.43 -9.45 -16.70
C TYR A 105 12.77 -9.65 -18.07
N ARG A 106 11.62 -10.33 -18.13
CA ARG A 106 10.88 -10.56 -19.39
C ARG A 106 10.46 -9.27 -20.06
N VAL A 107 10.05 -8.27 -19.29
CA VAL A 107 9.68 -6.94 -19.81
C VAL A 107 10.90 -6.21 -20.36
N MET A 108 12.02 -6.24 -19.63
CA MET A 108 13.24 -5.53 -20.01
C MET A 108 14.00 -6.21 -21.17
N ARG A 109 13.91 -7.54 -21.27
CA ARG A 109 14.59 -8.37 -22.27
C ARG A 109 13.61 -9.34 -22.91
N PRO A 110 12.69 -8.85 -23.76
CA PRO A 110 11.66 -9.69 -24.36
C PRO A 110 12.29 -10.76 -25.26
N GLY A 111 11.93 -12.02 -25.02
CA GLY A 111 12.38 -13.17 -25.81
C GLY A 111 13.63 -13.88 -25.28
N GLU A 112 14.34 -13.32 -24.31
CA GLU A 112 15.42 -14.03 -23.61
C GLU A 112 14.83 -14.92 -22.49
N PRO A 113 15.25 -16.20 -22.37
CA PRO A 113 14.81 -17.06 -21.30
C PRO A 113 15.31 -16.50 -19.94
N PRO A 114 14.41 -16.24 -18.97
CA PRO A 114 14.81 -15.70 -17.68
C PRO A 114 15.49 -16.78 -16.83
N MET A 115 16.64 -16.47 -16.25
CA MET A 115 17.23 -17.21 -15.14
C MET A 115 17.21 -16.31 -13.90
N LEU A 116 16.94 -16.88 -12.72
CA LEU A 116 16.77 -16.08 -11.50
C LEU A 116 18.00 -15.21 -11.20
N GLU A 117 19.20 -15.79 -11.33
CA GLU A 117 20.45 -15.07 -11.07
C GLU A 117 20.67 -13.89 -12.04
N THR A 118 20.36 -14.07 -13.33
CA THR A 118 20.49 -12.98 -14.31
C THR A 118 19.41 -11.92 -14.13
N ALA A 119 18.20 -12.32 -13.73
CA ALA A 119 17.12 -11.40 -13.38
C ALA A 119 17.44 -10.56 -12.14
N GLU A 120 17.98 -11.18 -11.10
CA GLU A 120 18.41 -10.48 -9.89
C GLU A 120 19.55 -9.51 -10.18
N GLY A 121 20.57 -9.95 -10.92
CA GLY A 121 21.68 -9.08 -11.34
C GLY A 121 21.22 -7.91 -12.19
N LEU A 122 20.27 -8.13 -13.11
CA LEU A 122 19.68 -7.07 -13.92
C LEU A 122 18.96 -6.05 -13.02
N PHE A 123 18.07 -6.50 -12.13
CA PHE A 123 17.30 -5.61 -11.26
C PHE A 123 18.20 -4.82 -10.29
N TYR A 124 19.21 -5.48 -9.71
CA TYR A 124 20.21 -4.82 -8.88
C TYR A 124 20.92 -3.69 -9.65
N GLY A 125 21.37 -3.99 -10.88
CA GLY A 125 22.06 -3.05 -11.75
C GLY A 125 21.23 -1.85 -12.23
N LEU A 126 19.90 -1.88 -12.09
CA LEU A 126 19.04 -0.75 -12.50
C LEU A 126 19.09 0.42 -11.52
N PHE A 127 19.16 0.14 -10.22
CA PHE A 127 18.90 1.15 -9.18
C PHE A 127 19.86 1.10 -7.99
N PHE A 128 20.52 -0.04 -7.75
CA PHE A 128 21.26 -0.32 -6.52
C PHE A 128 22.76 -0.51 -6.73
N ASP A 129 23.21 -0.53 -7.98
CA ASP A 129 24.63 -0.62 -8.34
C ASP A 129 25.22 0.79 -8.51
N PRO A 130 26.17 1.21 -7.65
CA PRO A 130 26.77 2.55 -7.71
C PRO A 130 27.63 2.79 -8.96
N GLU A 131 28.02 1.76 -9.70
CA GLU A 131 28.73 1.94 -10.98
C GLU A 131 27.76 2.26 -12.13
N ARG A 132 26.47 1.93 -11.98
CA ARG A 132 25.45 2.05 -13.03
C ARG A 132 24.41 3.11 -12.75
N TYR A 133 24.20 3.47 -11.48
CA TYR A 133 23.18 4.40 -11.05
C TYR A 133 23.74 5.43 -10.08
N ASP A 134 23.54 6.72 -10.39
CA ASP A 134 23.97 7.85 -9.57
C ASP A 134 22.95 8.99 -9.69
N LEU A 135 22.25 9.31 -8.59
CA LEU A 135 21.34 10.47 -8.50
C LEU A 135 22.07 11.81 -8.63
N SER A 136 23.40 11.84 -8.48
CA SER A 136 24.21 12.98 -8.05
C SER A 136 23.84 13.48 -6.64
N ALA A 137 24.73 14.27 -6.04
CA ALA A 137 24.42 14.96 -4.78
C ALA A 137 23.19 15.86 -4.91
N VAL A 138 23.05 16.58 -6.04
CA VAL A 138 21.91 17.46 -6.30
C VAL A 138 20.61 16.67 -6.41
N GLY A 139 20.62 15.53 -7.12
CA GLY A 139 19.41 14.71 -7.24
C GLY A 139 18.99 14.08 -5.92
N ARG A 140 19.94 13.63 -5.08
CA ARG A 140 19.66 13.18 -3.71
C ARG A 140 19.04 14.30 -2.86
N VAL A 141 19.62 15.50 -2.89
CA VAL A 141 19.08 16.66 -2.16
C VAL A 141 17.65 16.99 -2.62
N LYS A 142 17.39 17.04 -3.94
CA LYS A 142 16.05 17.29 -4.49
C LYS A 142 15.04 16.22 -4.10
N MET A 143 15.42 14.95 -4.19
CA MET A 143 14.56 13.83 -3.77
C MET A 143 14.22 13.92 -2.28
N ASN A 144 15.22 14.17 -1.44
CA ASN A 144 15.03 14.35 -0.01
C ASN A 144 14.06 15.49 0.30
N MET A 145 14.24 16.65 -0.34
CA MET A 145 13.33 17.78 -0.17
C MET A 145 11.90 17.48 -0.60
N ARG A 146 11.73 16.75 -1.72
CA ARG A 146 10.40 16.45 -2.27
C ARG A 146 9.63 15.40 -1.46
N LEU A 147 10.34 14.43 -0.91
CA LEU A 147 9.78 13.28 -0.19
C LEU A 147 9.93 13.40 1.34
N ASP A 148 10.41 14.55 1.83
CA ASP A 148 10.69 14.81 3.25
C ASP A 148 11.59 13.74 3.91
N LEU A 149 12.71 13.42 3.26
CA LEU A 149 13.67 12.42 3.72
C LEU A 149 14.94 13.07 4.29
N ASP A 150 15.47 12.48 5.36
CA ASP A 150 16.75 12.86 5.96
C ASP A 150 17.85 11.84 5.60
N VAL A 151 18.56 12.09 4.50
CA VAL A 151 19.56 11.18 3.92
C VAL A 151 20.77 11.97 3.45
N ASP A 152 21.96 11.48 3.77
CA ASP A 152 23.20 12.13 3.33
C ASP A 152 23.33 12.19 1.79
N ASP A 153 23.85 13.31 1.27
CA ASP A 153 23.98 13.57 -0.18
C ASP A 153 25.06 12.72 -0.88
N THR A 154 25.83 11.96 -0.10
CA THR A 154 26.75 10.93 -0.59
C THR A 154 26.04 9.61 -0.90
N VAL A 155 24.82 9.38 -0.41
CA VAL A 155 24.02 8.18 -0.74
C VAL A 155 23.30 8.40 -2.07
N ARG A 156 23.94 8.01 -3.17
CA ARG A 156 23.48 8.37 -4.52
C ARG A 156 22.78 7.25 -5.31
N ILE A 157 22.75 6.04 -4.77
CA ILE A 157 21.85 4.98 -5.27
C ILE A 157 20.45 5.14 -4.67
N LEU A 158 19.45 4.49 -5.26
CA LEU A 158 18.14 4.38 -4.62
C LEU A 158 18.19 3.40 -3.45
N ARG A 159 17.41 3.69 -2.42
CA ARG A 159 17.09 2.80 -1.32
C ARG A 159 15.67 2.27 -1.49
N LYS A 160 15.33 1.19 -0.79
CA LYS A 160 13.97 0.64 -0.85
C LYS A 160 12.96 1.64 -0.27
N GLU A 161 13.37 2.34 0.78
CA GLU A 161 12.63 3.41 1.44
C GLU A 161 12.33 4.54 0.46
N ASP A 162 13.28 4.93 -0.40
CA ASP A 162 13.06 5.97 -1.40
C ASP A 162 11.94 5.56 -2.38
N ILE A 163 11.95 4.31 -2.85
CA ILE A 163 10.94 3.78 -3.78
C ILE A 163 9.56 3.73 -3.10
N VAL A 164 9.51 3.26 -1.85
CA VAL A 164 8.26 3.21 -1.07
C VAL A 164 7.67 4.62 -0.89
N GLU A 165 8.50 5.60 -0.57
CA GLU A 165 8.03 6.98 -0.35
C GLU A 165 7.63 7.69 -1.65
N VAL A 166 8.27 7.35 -2.79
CA VAL A 166 7.77 7.77 -4.11
C VAL A 166 6.37 7.21 -4.36
N VAL A 167 6.16 5.91 -4.15
CA VAL A 167 4.85 5.27 -4.35
C VAL A 167 3.79 5.85 -3.40
N ARG A 168 4.15 6.05 -2.13
CA ARG A 168 3.28 6.71 -1.14
C ARG A 168 2.86 8.09 -1.61
N THR A 169 3.83 8.91 -2.02
CA THR A 169 3.57 10.27 -2.51
C THR A 169 2.62 10.25 -3.71
N LEU A 170 2.80 9.32 -4.65
CA LEU A 170 1.89 9.18 -5.81
C LEU A 170 0.47 8.79 -5.40
N VAL A 171 0.32 7.90 -4.43
CA VAL A 171 -0.99 7.51 -3.87
C VAL A 171 -1.63 8.70 -3.16
N GLU A 172 -0.89 9.43 -2.35
CA GLU A 172 -1.37 10.62 -1.65
C GLU A 172 -1.83 11.72 -2.61
N LEU A 173 -1.05 11.99 -3.67
CA LEU A 173 -1.43 12.92 -4.73
C LEU A 173 -2.74 12.48 -5.41
N ARG A 174 -2.93 11.17 -5.60
CA ARG A 174 -4.16 10.63 -6.17
C ARG A 174 -5.37 10.80 -5.24
N ASP A 175 -5.15 10.69 -3.93
CA ASP A 175 -6.11 11.02 -2.87
C ASP A 175 -6.32 12.54 -2.69
N GLY A 176 -5.63 13.38 -3.50
CA GLY A 176 -5.75 14.84 -3.44
C GLY A 176 -4.95 15.50 -2.32
N LYS A 177 -3.96 14.79 -1.76
CA LYS A 177 -3.05 15.28 -0.72
C LYS A 177 -1.72 15.68 -1.35
N GLY A 178 -1.30 16.93 -1.13
CA GLY A 178 -0.08 17.50 -1.71
C GLY A 178 -0.31 18.18 -3.06
N GLU A 179 0.77 18.69 -3.65
CA GLU A 179 0.74 19.43 -4.92
C GLU A 179 1.56 18.71 -5.99
N ILE A 180 1.13 18.85 -7.25
CA ILE A 180 1.85 18.33 -8.41
C ILE A 180 2.99 19.29 -8.74
N ASP A 181 4.16 18.74 -9.03
CA ASP A 181 5.33 19.54 -9.37
C ASP A 181 5.12 20.25 -10.72
N ASP A 182 5.45 21.55 -10.77
CA ASP A 182 5.51 22.31 -12.00
C ASP A 182 6.89 22.10 -12.65
N ILE A 183 6.88 21.57 -13.88
CA ILE A 183 8.11 21.30 -14.63
C ILE A 183 8.87 22.58 -15.00
N ASP A 184 8.18 23.72 -15.05
CA ASP A 184 8.78 25.02 -15.37
C ASP A 184 9.39 25.70 -14.12
N ASN A 185 9.20 25.13 -12.92
CA ASN A 185 9.84 25.62 -11.72
C ASN A 185 11.36 25.36 -11.77
N LEU A 186 12.17 26.42 -11.72
CA LEU A 186 13.63 26.36 -11.91
C LEU A 186 14.41 25.81 -10.71
N GLY A 187 13.74 25.48 -9.60
CA GLY A 187 14.35 24.90 -8.41
C GLY A 187 13.64 25.31 -7.15
#